data_AF-A0A6N2E8L5-F1
#
_entry.id   AF-A0A6N2E8L5-F1
#
_cell.length_a   1.000
_cell.length_b   1.000
_cell.length_c   1.000
_cell.angle_alpha   90.00
_cell.angle_beta   90.00
_cell.angle_gamma   90.00
#
_symmetry.space_group_name_H-M   'P 1'
#
loop_
_entity.id
_entity.type
_entity.pdbx_description
1 polymer ?
#
loop_
_entity_poly.entity_id
_entity_poly.type
_entity_poly.pdbx_seq_one_letter_code
_entity_poly.pdbx_strand_id
1 'polypeptide(L)'
;RSELERLQPQAKEAEPLFTRNGYLSDSGYANLVLREAGGRLLTPERPLLAGTARARLLAAGLLHTAPIHLRDLPQFQSICLINAMLDMGDCELPISGVQLPTVPGA
;
A
#
# COMPACT_ATOMS: atom_id res chain seq x y z
N ARG A 1 -9.01 -0.28 16.01
CA ARG A 1 -7.96 -1.32 15.86
C ARG A 1 -8.53 -2.74 15.96
N SER A 2 -9.57 -3.00 16.76
CA SER A 2 -10.15 -4.35 16.95
C SER A 2 -10.67 -5.06 15.69
N GLU A 3 -11.19 -4.34 14.68
CA GLU A 3 -11.63 -4.98 13.42
C GLU A 3 -10.46 -5.36 12.49
N LEU A 4 -9.30 -4.68 12.59
CA LEU A 4 -8.12 -5.04 11.80
C LEU A 4 -7.46 -6.34 12.29
N GLU A 5 -7.51 -6.61 13.59
CA GLU A 5 -6.93 -7.83 14.19
C GLU A 5 -7.60 -9.11 13.70
N ARG A 6 -8.83 -9.00 13.16
CA ARG A 6 -9.60 -10.12 12.58
C ARG A 6 -9.18 -10.47 11.16
N LEU A 7 -8.39 -9.63 10.50
CA LEU A 7 -7.91 -9.83 9.13
C LEU A 7 -6.49 -10.41 9.10
N GLN A 8 -6.09 -11.16 10.14
CA GLN A 8 -4.77 -11.77 10.18
C GLN A 8 -4.58 -12.71 8.98
N PRO A 9 -3.50 -12.53 8.20
CA PRO A 9 -3.20 -13.41 7.08
C PRO A 9 -2.96 -14.84 7.57
N GLN A 10 -3.48 -15.82 6.82
CA GLN A 10 -3.25 -17.25 7.08
C GLN A 10 -1.79 -17.67 6.84
N ALA A 11 -0.99 -16.81 6.19
CA ALA A 11 0.43 -17.02 5.92
C ALA A 11 1.27 -16.06 6.77
N LYS A 12 2.22 -16.61 7.53
CA LYS A 12 3.12 -15.89 8.46
C LYS A 12 4.06 -14.86 7.78
N GLU A 13 4.07 -14.81 6.46
CA GLU A 13 5.02 -14.03 5.63
C GLU A 13 4.33 -13.06 4.65
N ALA A 14 2.99 -12.98 4.65
CA ALA A 14 2.25 -12.09 3.75
C ALA A 14 1.79 -10.82 4.48
N GLU A 15 1.96 -9.67 3.85
CA GLU A 15 1.42 -8.40 4.34
C GLU A 15 0.06 -8.12 3.68
N PRO A 16 -1.04 -7.95 4.45
CA PRO A 16 -2.34 -7.63 3.88
C PRO A 16 -2.33 -6.23 3.26
N LEU A 17 -2.91 -6.11 2.06
CA LEU A 17 -3.23 -4.82 1.45
C LEU A 17 -4.72 -4.55 1.57
N PHE A 18 -5.06 -3.38 2.12
CA PHE A 18 -6.43 -2.94 2.27
C PHE A 18 -6.90 -2.14 1.07
N THR A 19 -8.17 -2.34 0.72
CA THR A 19 -8.83 -1.62 -0.37
C THR A 19 -10.16 -1.05 0.09
N ARG A 20 -10.62 0.00 -0.58
CA ARG A 20 -11.94 0.59 -0.41
C ARG A 20 -12.53 0.83 -1.79
N ASN A 21 -13.63 0.15 -2.09
CA ASN A 21 -14.32 0.24 -3.38
C ASN A 21 -13.39 -0.02 -4.58
N GLY A 22 -12.48 -1.00 -4.48
CA GLY A 22 -11.53 -1.34 -5.54
C GLY A 22 -10.27 -0.48 -5.61
N TYR A 23 -10.15 0.56 -4.77
CA TYR A 23 -8.96 1.41 -4.67
C TYR A 23 -8.08 0.99 -3.48
N LEU A 24 -6.76 1.02 -3.65
CA LEU A 24 -5.82 0.78 -2.55
C LEU A 24 -5.97 1.82 -1.44
N SER A 25 -5.61 1.41 -0.23
CA SER A 25 -5.58 2.26 0.95
C SER A 25 -4.24 2.12 1.69
N ASP A 26 -4.03 1.02 2.43
CA ASP A 26 -2.91 0.83 3.37
C ASP A 26 -2.54 -0.65 3.47
N SER A 27 -1.55 -0.96 4.29
CA SER A 27 -1.28 -2.30 4.79
C SER A 27 -1.68 -2.45 6.28
N GLY A 28 -1.48 -3.64 6.85
CA GLY A 28 -1.72 -3.95 8.26
C GLY A 28 -1.08 -2.94 9.24
N TYR A 29 0.10 -2.43 8.92
CA TYR A 29 0.86 -1.54 9.79
C TYR A 29 1.54 -0.35 9.07
N ALA A 30 1.33 -0.17 7.76
CA ALA A 30 2.03 0.84 6.97
C ALA A 30 1.13 1.56 5.96
N ASN A 31 1.50 2.79 5.62
CA ASN A 31 1.01 3.43 4.40
C ASN A 31 1.78 2.85 3.19
N LEU A 32 1.15 2.91 2.01
CA LEU A 32 1.74 2.42 0.76
C LEU A 32 2.36 3.57 -0.06
N VAL A 33 3.50 3.28 -0.68
CA VAL A 33 4.09 4.09 -1.75
C VAL A 33 4.29 3.20 -2.98
N LEU A 34 3.71 3.58 -4.11
CA LEU A 34 3.85 2.86 -5.37
C LEU A 34 4.81 3.63 -6.28
N ARG A 35 5.79 2.90 -6.83
CA ARG A 35 6.77 3.45 -7.75
C ARG A 35 6.31 3.25 -9.18
N GLU A 36 6.08 4.34 -9.91
CA GLU A 36 5.81 4.28 -11.35
C GLU A 36 7.10 4.07 -12.15
N ALA A 37 6.98 3.53 -13.37
CA ALA A 37 8.12 3.32 -14.26
C ALA A 37 8.89 4.61 -14.60
N GLY A 38 8.21 5.76 -14.57
CA GLY A 38 8.82 7.09 -14.76
C GLY A 38 9.49 7.69 -13.52
N GLY A 39 9.62 6.93 -12.42
CA GLY A 39 10.31 7.36 -11.19
C GLY A 39 9.45 8.19 -10.23
N ARG A 40 8.21 8.54 -10.61
CA ARG A 40 7.26 9.18 -9.70
C ARG A 40 6.85 8.21 -8.59
N LEU A 41 6.64 8.77 -7.40
CA LEU A 41 6.17 8.05 -6.21
C LEU A 41 4.75 8.50 -5.90
N LEU A 42 3.82 7.55 -5.90
CA LEU A 42 2.41 7.77 -5.62
C LEU A 42 2.02 7.10 -4.29
N THR A 43 1.09 7.69 -3.55
CA THR A 43 0.45 7.06 -2.38
C THR A 43 -1.06 7.14 -2.53
N PRO A 44 -1.81 6.15 -2.02
CA PRO A 44 -3.26 6.23 -2.00
C PRO A 44 -3.77 7.56 -1.44
N GLU A 45 -4.68 8.19 -2.17
CA GLU A 45 -5.28 9.47 -1.78
C GLU A 45 -6.07 9.34 -0.47
N ARG A 46 -6.71 8.18 -0.27
CA ARG A 46 -7.59 7.91 0.87
C ARG A 46 -7.02 6.78 1.75
N PRO A 47 -5.98 7.05 2.55
CA PRO A 47 -5.52 6.07 3.52
C PRO A 47 -6.53 5.94 4.67
N LEU A 48 -6.55 4.77 5.29
CA LEU A 48 -7.17 4.45 6.55
C LEU A 48 -6.54 5.26 7.69
N LEU A 49 -5.22 5.42 7.68
CA LEU A 49 -4.49 6.21 8.66
C LEU A 49 -3.53 7.17 7.95
N ALA A 50 -3.70 8.48 8.13
CA ALA A 50 -2.75 9.47 7.60
C ALA A 50 -1.46 9.48 8.44
N GLY A 51 -0.55 8.54 8.16
CA GLY A 51 0.68 8.34 8.93
C GLY A 51 1.67 9.52 8.83
N THR A 52 2.49 9.70 9.87
CA THR A 52 3.44 10.81 9.99
C THR A 52 4.55 10.78 8.92
N ALA A 53 5.08 9.59 8.60
CA ALA A 53 6.05 9.42 7.52
C ALA A 53 5.48 9.82 6.16
N ARG A 54 4.25 9.37 5.83
CA ARG A 54 3.52 9.79 4.64
C ARG A 54 3.34 11.31 4.60
N ALA A 55 2.87 11.92 5.69
CA ALA A 55 2.68 13.37 5.77
C ALA A 55 3.98 14.16 5.53
N ARG A 56 5.09 13.72 6.12
CA ARG A 56 6.42 14.31 5.92
C ARG A 56 6.87 14.25 4.46
N LEU A 57 6.71 13.10 3.81
CA LEU A 57 7.12 12.92 2.40
C LEU A 57 6.24 13.73 1.43
N LEU A 58 4.94 13.83 1.71
CA LEU A 58 4.02 14.71 0.96
C LEU A 58 4.42 16.18 1.11
N ALA A 59 4.70 16.64 2.33
CA ALA A 59 5.13 18.01 2.60
C ALA A 59 6.47 18.36 1.94
N ALA A 60 7.36 17.37 1.79
CA ALA A 60 8.63 17.52 1.09
C ALA A 60 8.50 17.48 -0.46
N GLY A 61 7.31 17.21 -1.01
CA GLY A 61 7.09 17.08 -2.45
C GLY A 61 7.69 15.81 -3.07
N LEU A 62 8.13 14.85 -2.25
CA LEU A 62 8.72 13.59 -2.71
C LEU A 62 7.66 12.54 -3.05
N LEU A 63 6.46 12.69 -2.51
CA LEU A 63 5.34 11.77 -2.66
C LEU A 63 4.11 12.54 -3.15
N HIS A 64 3.30 11.91 -4.00
CA HIS A 64 2.07 12.52 -4.52
C HIS A 64 0.87 11.61 -4.27
N THR A 65 -0.28 12.19 -3.94
CA THR A 65 -1.52 11.42 -3.74
C THR A 65 -2.17 11.09 -5.06
N ALA A 66 -2.66 9.86 -5.22
CA ALA A 66 -3.48 9.47 -6.37
C ALA A 66 -4.54 8.42 -5.98
N PRO A 67 -5.70 8.41 -6.67
CA PRO A 67 -6.59 7.25 -6.63
C PRO A 67 -5.93 6.11 -7.39
N ILE A 68 -5.61 5.02 -6.69
CA ILE A 68 -4.93 3.86 -7.28
C ILE A 68 -5.88 2.67 -7.26
N HIS A 69 -6.42 2.31 -8.42
CA HIS A 69 -7.30 1.15 -8.53
C HIS A 69 -6.48 -0.14 -8.62
N LEU A 70 -6.99 -1.25 -8.09
CA LEU A 70 -6.31 -2.55 -8.15
C LEU A 70 -5.91 -2.97 -9.57
N ARG A 71 -6.75 -2.65 -10.56
CA ARG A 71 -6.48 -2.93 -11.98
C ARG A 71 -5.25 -2.19 -12.53
N ASP A 72 -4.86 -1.10 -11.87
CA ASP A 72 -3.74 -0.27 -12.31
C ASP A 72 -2.41 -0.76 -11.72
N LEU A 73 -2.43 -1.72 -10.76
CA LEU A 73 -1.25 -2.30 -10.15
C LEU A 73 -0.14 -2.69 -11.17
N PRO A 74 -0.45 -3.31 -12.33
CA PRO A 74 0.57 -3.69 -13.31
C PRO A 74 1.38 -2.54 -13.91
N GLN A 75 0.94 -1.28 -13.77
CA GLN A 75 1.69 -0.11 -14.26
C GLN A 75 2.85 0.31 -13.32
N PHE A 76 2.83 -0.19 -12.10
CA PHE A 76 3.83 0.12 -11.08
C PHE A 76 4.94 -0.92 -11.06
N GLN A 77 6.12 -0.52 -10.61
CA GLN A 77 7.28 -1.39 -10.46
C GLN A 77 7.24 -2.14 -9.13
N SER A 78 6.85 -1.44 -8.07
CA SER A 78 6.94 -1.94 -6.70
C SER A 78 5.98 -1.21 -5.75
N ILE A 79 5.78 -1.83 -4.58
CA ILE A 79 5.11 -1.26 -3.42
C ILE A 79 6.13 -1.14 -2.30
N CYS A 80 6.37 0.07 -1.82
CA CYS A 80 7.14 0.32 -0.60
C CYS A 80 6.19 0.55 0.57
N LEU A 81 6.48 -0.07 1.70
CA LEU A 81 5.78 0.17 2.96
C LEU A 81 6.49 1.28 3.72
N ILE A 82 5.73 2.23 4.26
CA ILE A 82 6.28 3.29 5.11
C ILE A 82 5.46 3.46 6.40
N ASN A 83 6.12 3.71 7.51
CA ASN A 83 5.50 4.16 8.76
C ASN A 83 6.53 4.95 9.59
N ALA A 84 6.22 5.24 10.86
CA ALA A 84 7.12 6.03 11.72
C ALA A 84 8.48 5.35 12.02
N MET A 85 8.58 4.04 11.82
CA MET A 85 9.77 3.22 12.07
C MET A 85 10.35 2.61 10.79
N LEU A 86 9.74 2.89 9.64
CA LEU A 86 10.05 2.26 8.36
C LEU A 86 10.08 3.35 7.29
N ASP A 87 11.27 3.66 6.79
CA ASP A 87 11.49 4.68 5.78
C ASP A 87 11.40 4.08 4.36
N MET A 88 11.41 4.98 3.37
CA MET A 88 11.42 4.61 1.95
C MET A 88 12.61 3.70 1.62
N GLY A 89 12.33 2.51 1.10
CA GLY A 89 13.35 1.54 0.67
C GLY A 89 13.67 0.45 1.69
N ASP A 90 13.23 0.59 2.95
CA ASP A 90 13.47 -0.42 3.99
C ASP A 90 12.66 -1.70 3.75
N CYS A 91 11.46 -1.56 3.18
CA CYS A 91 10.62 -2.67 2.78
C CYS A 91 9.97 -2.39 1.44
N GLU A 92 10.47 -3.04 0.39
CA GLU A 92 9.97 -2.93 -0.98
C GLU A 92 9.53 -4.31 -1.47
N LEU A 93 8.30 -4.38 -1.96
CA LEU A 93 7.63 -5.60 -2.40
C LEU A 93 7.35 -5.52 -3.90
N PRO A 94 7.57 -6.60 -4.67
CA PRO A 94 7.27 -6.62 -6.09
C PRO A 94 5.75 -6.66 -6.33
N ILE A 95 5.27 -5.93 -7.34
CA ILE A 95 3.85 -5.96 -7.73
C ILE A 95 3.39 -7.38 -8.11
N SER A 96 4.28 -8.18 -8.70
CA SER A 96 4.01 -9.57 -9.07
C SER A 96 3.70 -10.48 -7.87
N GLY A 97 4.04 -10.06 -6.64
CA GLY A 97 3.70 -10.78 -5.42
C GLY A 97 2.29 -10.51 -4.89
N VAL A 98 1.55 -9.55 -5.48
CA VAL A 98 0.20 -9.21 -5.02
C VAL A 98 -0.78 -10.30 -5.46
N GLN A 99 -1.41 -10.93 -4.47
CA GLN A 99 -2.46 -11.92 -4.68
C GLN A 99 -3.82 -11.32 -4.36
N LEU A 100 -4.75 -11.38 -5.31
CA LEU A 100 -6.14 -11.04 -5.06
C LEU A 100 -6.82 -12.23 -4.39
N PRO A 101 -7.70 -12.01 -3.39
CA PRO A 101 -8.44 -13.10 -2.78
C PRO A 101 -9.30 -13.76 -3.86
N THR A 102 -9.00 -15.02 -4.18
CA THR A 102 -9.89 -15.85 -4.97
C THR A 102 -11.09 -16.17 -4.10
N VAL A 103 -12.26 -15.60 -4.40
CA VAL A 103 -13.50 -16.03 -3.77
C VAL A 103 -13.84 -17.40 -4.37
N PRO A 104 -13.80 -18.51 -3.60
CA PRO A 104 -14.19 -19.80 -4.15
C PRO A 104 -15.70 -19.80 -4.36
N GLY A 105 -16.16 -19.95 -5.61
CA GLY A 105 -17.58 -20.19 -5.94
C GLY A 105 -18.41 -18.97 -6.38
N ALA A 106 -17.85 -18.08 -7.20
CA ALA A 106 -18.68 -17.19 -8.05
C ALA A 106 -19.16 -17.94 -9.29
#